data_AF-A0A1I4VC02-F1
#
_entry.id   AF-A0A1I4VC02-F1
#
_cell.length_a   1.000
_cell.length_b   1.000
_cell.length_c   1.000
_cell.angle_alpha   90.00
_cell.angle_beta   90.00
_cell.angle_gamma   90.00
#
_symmetry.space_group_name_H-M   'P 1'
#
loop_
_entity.id
_entity.type
_entity.pdbx_description
1 polymer ?
#
loop_
_entity_poly.entity_id
_entity_poly.type
_entity_poly.pdbx_seq_one_letter_code
_entity_poly.pdbx_strand_id
1 'polypeptide(L)'
;MNKRLILTVAVYAGEDYNSHHLLEMIARTSKAQPQEAYEIWRKLLEGTSSDFPEEAIQTVLKNLLQSGADGKRNAEDIVSIYLKGGNERPFLWLHELRCGARNI
;
A
#
# COMPACT_ATOMS: atom_id res chain seq x y z
N MET A 1 -4.21 -12.70 12.35
CA MET A 1 -4.66 -12.51 10.94
C MET A 1 -4.17 -13.71 10.13
N ASN A 2 -4.95 -14.29 9.21
CA ASN A 2 -4.54 -15.51 8.50
C ASN A 2 -4.06 -15.18 7.08
N LYS A 3 -2.75 -14.86 6.95
CA LYS A 3 -2.03 -14.47 5.72
C LYS A 3 -2.39 -15.31 4.48
N ARG A 4 -2.74 -16.58 4.68
CA ARG A 4 -3.11 -17.52 3.61
C ARG A 4 -4.43 -17.16 2.92
N LEU A 5 -5.44 -16.70 3.67
CA LEU A 5 -6.73 -16.28 3.10
C LEU A 5 -6.59 -15.01 2.26
N ILE A 6 -5.80 -14.06 2.74
CA ILE A 6 -5.55 -12.78 2.04
C ILE A 6 -4.86 -13.03 0.69
N LEU A 7 -3.88 -13.94 0.65
CA LEU A 7 -3.19 -14.32 -0.58
C LEU A 7 -4.11 -15.08 -1.57
N THR A 8 -5.04 -15.89 -1.07
CA THR A 8 -6.01 -16.59 -1.94
C THR A 8 -7.01 -15.62 -2.56
N VAL A 9 -7.46 -14.61 -1.81
CA VAL A 9 -8.40 -13.58 -2.32
C VAL A 9 -7.70 -12.63 -3.30
N ALA A 10 -6.41 -12.35 -3.12
CA ALA A 10 -5.63 -11.49 -4.00
C ALA A 10 -5.62 -11.97 -5.46
N VAL A 11 -5.69 -13.29 -5.72
CA VAL A 11 -5.76 -13.86 -7.08
C VAL A 11 -7.09 -13.49 -7.78
N TYR A 12 -8.15 -13.21 -7.03
CA TYR A 12 -9.46 -12.79 -7.54
C TYR A 12 -9.65 -11.27 -7.53
N ALA A 13 -8.60 -10.49 -7.21
CA ALA A 13 -8.65 -9.02 -7.18
C ALA A 13 -8.63 -8.37 -8.57
N GLY A 14 -8.59 -9.16 -9.65
CA GLY A 14 -8.74 -8.70 -11.03
C GLY A 14 -10.16 -8.38 -11.47
N GLU A 15 -11.17 -8.59 -10.61
CA GLU A 15 -12.52 -8.07 -10.83
C GLU A 15 -12.75 -6.85 -9.92
N ASP A 16 -13.05 -5.70 -10.53
CA ASP A 16 -13.11 -4.31 -10.01
C ASP A 16 -13.65 -4.07 -8.59
N TYR A 17 -14.35 -5.03 -7.98
CA TYR A 17 -14.92 -4.92 -6.64
C TYR A 17 -14.02 -5.46 -5.51
N ASN A 18 -13.11 -6.40 -5.79
CA ASN A 18 -12.32 -7.08 -4.74
C ASN A 18 -11.01 -6.36 -4.40
N SER A 19 -10.43 -5.63 -5.35
CA SER A 19 -9.22 -4.82 -5.16
C SER A 19 -9.43 -3.70 -4.12
N HIS A 20 -10.62 -3.09 -4.13
CA HIS A 20 -11.03 -2.02 -3.21
C HIS A 20 -11.00 -2.48 -1.73
N HIS A 21 -11.78 -3.51 -1.40
CA HIS A 21 -11.85 -4.04 -0.04
C HIS A 21 -10.50 -4.59 0.45
N LEU A 22 -9.70 -5.13 -0.47
CA LEU A 22 -8.40 -5.70 -0.13
C LEU A 22 -7.41 -4.61 0.32
N LEU A 23 -7.40 -3.45 -0.33
CA LEU A 23 -6.55 -2.34 0.09
C LEU A 23 -7.06 -1.61 1.32
N GLU A 24 -8.38 -1.51 1.51
CA GLU A 24 -8.94 -1.05 2.79
C GLU A 24 -8.52 -1.96 3.94
N MET A 25 -8.52 -3.28 3.74
CA MET A 25 -8.01 -4.23 4.73
C MET A 25 -6.52 -4.05 5.00
N ILE A 26 -5.69 -3.82 3.96
CA ILE A 26 -4.26 -3.51 4.11
C ILE A 26 -4.09 -2.20 4.89
N ALA A 27 -4.88 -1.16 4.59
CA ALA A 27 -4.88 0.11 5.32
C ALA A 27 -5.20 -0.07 6.80
N ARG A 28 -6.27 -0.81 7.12
CA ARG A 28 -6.62 -1.14 8.52
C ARG A 28 -5.53 -1.95 9.21
N THR A 29 -4.92 -2.90 8.51
CA THR A 29 -3.84 -3.76 9.03
C THR A 29 -2.59 -2.95 9.31
N SER A 30 -2.23 -2.02 8.42
CA SER A 30 -1.01 -1.21 8.55
C SER A 30 -0.99 -0.35 9.82
N LYS A 31 -2.15 -0.01 10.37
CA LYS A 31 -2.26 0.71 11.65
C LYS A 31 -1.73 -0.10 12.84
N ALA A 32 -1.88 -1.43 12.82
CA ALA A 32 -1.49 -2.31 13.92
C ALA A 32 -0.23 -3.14 13.60
N GLN A 33 -0.05 -3.52 12.34
CA GLN A 33 0.99 -4.42 11.85
C GLN A 33 1.55 -3.90 10.51
N PRO A 34 2.33 -2.81 10.53
CA PRO A 34 2.81 -2.14 9.32
C PRO A 34 3.68 -3.04 8.42
N GLN A 35 4.50 -3.91 9.01
CA GLN A 35 5.34 -4.85 8.26
C GLN A 35 4.50 -5.92 7.53
N GLU A 36 3.48 -6.46 8.18
CA GLU A 36 2.60 -7.47 7.56
C GLU A 36 1.78 -6.85 6.42
N ALA A 37 1.30 -5.61 6.60
CA ALA A 37 0.60 -4.87 5.56
C ALA A 37 1.48 -4.62 4.32
N TYR A 38 2.76 -4.27 4.53
CA TYR A 38 3.73 -4.13 3.44
C TYR A 38 3.93 -5.43 2.65
N GLU A 39 4.16 -6.56 3.33
CA GLU A 39 4.39 -7.84 2.64
C GLU A 39 3.19 -8.27 1.78
N ILE A 40 1.98 -8.07 2.31
CA ILE A 40 0.74 -8.37 1.60
C ILE A 40 0.62 -7.47 0.37
N TRP A 41 0.83 -6.17 0.54
CA TRP A 41 0.69 -5.20 -0.55
C TRP A 41 1.72 -5.45 -1.66
N ARG A 42 2.97 -5.73 -1.29
CA ARG A 42 4.03 -6.04 -2.25
C ARG A 42 3.68 -7.25 -3.12
N LYS A 43 3.19 -8.34 -2.52
CA LYS A 43 2.77 -9.54 -3.25
C LYS A 43 1.56 -9.30 -4.16
N LEU A 44 0.68 -8.40 -3.77
CA LEU A 44 -0.49 -8.04 -4.54
C LEU A 44 -0.13 -7.27 -5.82
N LEU A 45 0.83 -6.35 -5.70
CA LEU A 45 1.38 -5.60 -6.84
C LEU A 45 2.19 -6.47 -7.80
N GLU A 46 2.72 -7.61 -7.35
CA GLU A 46 3.36 -8.60 -8.24
C GLU A 46 2.35 -9.32 -9.16
N GLY A 47 1.04 -9.28 -8.85
CA GLY A 47 0.01 -10.07 -9.55
C GLY A 47 -1.11 -9.29 -10.25
N THR A 48 -1.25 -7.97 -10.04
CA THR A 48 -2.41 -7.20 -10.54
C THR A 48 -2.05 -5.79 -11.01
N SER A 49 -2.79 -5.29 -12.02
CA SER A 49 -2.70 -3.94 -12.57
C SER A 49 -3.64 -2.96 -11.84
N SER A 50 -3.08 -2.23 -10.89
CA SER A 50 -3.16 -0.76 -10.73
C SER A 50 -4.47 0.03 -10.63
N ASP A 51 -5.67 -0.53 -10.54
CA ASP A 51 -6.90 0.26 -10.21
C ASP A 51 -7.25 0.18 -8.73
N PHE A 52 -6.40 0.80 -7.92
CA PHE A 52 -6.56 0.85 -6.48
C PHE A 52 -7.09 2.22 -6.01
N PRO A 53 -7.94 2.26 -4.97
CA PRO A 53 -8.48 3.51 -4.45
C PRO A 53 -7.38 4.39 -3.85
N GLU A 54 -7.35 5.65 -4.29
CA GLU A 54 -6.37 6.66 -3.90
C GLU A 54 -6.26 6.82 -2.37
N GLU A 55 -7.38 6.94 -1.68
CA GLU A 55 -7.41 7.13 -0.22
C GLU A 55 -6.76 5.97 0.55
N ALA A 56 -6.92 4.73 0.07
CA ALA A 56 -6.33 3.56 0.70
C ALA A 56 -4.80 3.55 0.50
N ILE A 57 -4.33 3.87 -0.71
CA ILE A 57 -2.89 3.99 -1.01
C ILE A 57 -2.26 5.05 -0.09
N GLN A 58 -2.85 6.24 -0.02
CA GLN A 58 -2.36 7.32 0.84
C GLN A 58 -2.32 6.91 2.31
N THR A 59 -3.35 6.21 2.79
CA THR A 59 -3.43 5.73 4.18
C THR A 59 -2.32 4.73 4.50
N VAL A 60 -2.06 3.75 3.62
CA VAL A 60 -0.99 2.78 3.85
C VAL A 60 0.38 3.46 3.81
N LEU A 61 0.63 4.35 2.84
CA LEU A 61 1.89 5.11 2.77
C LEU A 61 2.13 5.94 4.04
N LYS A 62 1.09 6.62 4.54
CA LYS A 62 1.16 7.38 5.79
C LYS A 62 1.51 6.50 6.99
N ASN A 63 0.84 5.35 7.13
CA ASN A 63 1.09 4.44 8.24
C ASN A 63 2.50 3.83 8.17
N LEU A 64 2.99 3.51 6.97
CA LEU A 64 4.36 3.07 6.77
C LEU A 64 5.38 4.16 7.15
N LEU A 65 5.16 5.41 6.72
CA LEU A 65 6.04 6.53 7.12
C LEU A 65 6.10 6.74 8.63
N GLN A 66 4.99 6.52 9.34
CA GLN A 66 4.91 6.64 10.80
C GLN A 66 5.59 5.48 11.55
N SER A 67 5.93 4.40 10.85
CA SER A 67 6.52 3.19 11.44
C SER A 67 8.06 3.24 11.56
N GLY A 68 8.67 4.41 11.34
CA GLY A 68 10.12 4.62 11.49
C GLY A 68 10.92 4.34 10.22
N ALA A 69 12.23 4.14 10.39
CA ALA A 69 13.18 4.08 9.27
C ALA A 69 12.89 2.94 8.27
N ASP A 70 12.50 1.77 8.78
CA ASP A 70 12.16 0.62 7.93
C ASP A 70 10.81 0.84 7.22
N GLY A 71 9.84 1.44 7.90
CA GLY A 71 8.57 1.81 7.28
C GLY A 71 8.73 2.81 6.14
N LYS A 72 9.66 3.76 6.26
CA LYS A 72 10.03 4.67 5.18
C LYS A 72 10.61 3.93 3.97
N ARG A 73 11.53 2.99 4.19
CA ARG A 73 12.10 2.16 3.11
C ARG A 73 11.02 1.32 2.42
N ASN A 74 10.11 0.75 3.20
CA ASN A 74 8.98 -0.02 2.68
C ASN A 74 8.03 0.84 1.82
N ALA A 75 7.76 2.08 2.23
CA ALA A 75 6.95 3.01 1.44
C ALA A 75 7.64 3.37 0.10
N GLU A 76 8.95 3.59 0.12
CA GLU A 76 9.74 3.85 -1.09
C GLU A 76 9.77 2.63 -2.04
N ASP A 77 9.85 1.40 -1.52
CA ASP A 77 9.79 0.17 -2.33
C ASP A 77 8.43 0.03 -3.05
N ILE A 78 7.32 0.19 -2.31
CA ILE A 78 5.98 0.11 -2.89
C ILE A 78 5.79 1.14 -4.01
N VAL A 79 6.19 2.38 -3.76
CA VAL A 79 6.10 3.44 -4.77
C VAL A 79 6.98 3.14 -5.98
N SER A 80 8.15 2.53 -5.79
CA SER A 80 9.01 2.09 -6.90
C SER A 80 8.30 1.06 -7.79
N ILE A 81 7.50 0.17 -7.21
CA ILE A 81 6.71 -0.82 -7.96
C ILE A 81 5.65 -0.12 -8.82
N TYR A 82 4.92 0.85 -8.25
CA TYR A 82 3.95 1.66 -9.01
C TYR A 82 4.61 2.47 -10.15
N LEU A 83 5.77 3.08 -9.89
CA LEU A 83 6.53 3.81 -10.90
C LEU A 83 6.97 2.91 -12.05
N LYS A 84 7.45 1.69 -11.75
CA LYS A 84 7.80 0.68 -12.78
C LYS A 84 6.58 0.25 -13.60
N GLY A 85 5.38 0.28 -13.00
CA GLY A 85 4.11 0.05 -13.67
C GLY A 85 3.55 1.27 -14.42
N GLY A 86 4.26 2.39 -14.46
CA GLY A 86 3.83 3.62 -15.14
C GLY A 86 2.85 4.49 -14.35
N ASN A 87 2.60 4.19 -13.07
CA ASN A 87 1.75 4.99 -12.20
C ASN A 87 2.58 5.86 -11.25
N GLU A 88 2.66 7.16 -11.57
CA GLU A 88 3.46 8.12 -10.81
C GLU A 88 2.72 8.73 -9.61
N ARG A 89 1.39 8.56 -9.50
CA ARG A 89 0.61 9.20 -8.44
C ARG A 89 1.04 8.80 -7.03
N PRO A 90 1.29 7.51 -6.71
CA PRO A 90 1.75 7.11 -5.38
C PRO A 90 3.09 7.74 -4.99
N PHE A 91 3.94 8.06 -5.96
CA PHE A 91 5.19 8.79 -5.71
C PHE A 91 4.94 10.24 -5.28
N LEU A 92 4.04 10.93 -5.97
CA LEU A 92 3.66 12.30 -5.64
C LEU A 92 3.04 12.37 -4.23
N TRP A 93 2.11 11.47 -3.90
CA TRP A 93 1.51 11.43 -2.56
C TRP A 93 2.55 11.11 -1.47
N LEU A 94 3.49 10.21 -1.72
CA LEU A 94 4.56 9.95 -0.76
C LEU A 94 5.42 11.19 -0.51
N HIS A 95 5.71 11.95 -1.56
CA HIS A 95 6.44 13.21 -1.46
C HIS A 95 5.64 14.27 -0.68
N GLU A 96 4.36 14.45 -0.99
CA GLU A 96 3.44 15.35 -0.29
C GLU A 96 3.32 15.00 1.19
N LEU A 97 3.17 13.71 1.53
CA LEU A 97 3.10 13.25 2.92
C LEU A 97 4.41 13.54 3.69
N ARG A 98 5.56 13.46 3.03
CA ARG A 98 6.88 13.78 3.63
C ARG A 98 7.08 15.28 3.81
N CYS A 99 6.60 16.10 2.87
CA CYS A 99 6.71 17.56 2.93
C CYS A 99 5.66 18.19 3.86
N GLY A 100 4.44 17.65 3.85
CA GLY A 100 3.31 18.12 4.65
C GLY A 100 3.37 17.74 6.14
N ALA A 101 4.11 16.68 6.50
CA ALA A 101 4.34 16.30 7.90
C ALA A 101 5.22 17.28 8.71
N ARG A 102 5.63 18.42 8.11
CA ARG A 102 6.42 19.47 8.78
C ARG A 102 5.58 20.55 9.49
N ASN A 103 4.25 20.51 9.40
CA ASN A 103 3.38 21.38 10.19
C ASN A 103 2.63 20.56 11.24
N ILE A 104 3.27 20.40 12.41
CA ILE A 104 2.61 20.13 13.68
C ILE A 104 2.19 21.48 14.26
#